data_AF-A0A373HPR4-F1
#
_entry.id   AF-A0A373HPR4-F1
#
_cell.length_a   1.000
_cell.length_b   1.000
_cell.length_c   1.000
_cell.angle_alpha   90.00
_cell.angle_beta   90.00
_cell.angle_gamma   90.00
#
_symmetry.space_group_name_H-M   'P 1'
#
loop_
_entity.id
_entity.type
_entity.pdbx_description
1 polymer ?
#
loop_
_entity_poly.entity_id
_entity_poly.type
_entity_poly.pdbx_seq_one_letter_code
_entity_poly.pdbx_strand_id
1 'polypeptide(L)'
;MKISKMVDGVKDGIDDAREKVVKAVDDAELDKHAKEIGDAARGKAKELEDATLEKAHDVAVKMDEMKRQWDLKRLKPIFSEDLNGMQYSRLVRIVERDKKFDIEVCRGSIGYWATCKGERWVNIFKDSVNKFGLNFYPYEDVNFYYVDPTDKDNYIVLDEYFDRLKQARVNELQKIAQDLGAKKFRVTYMREKSSLIKKKWNGKADGKAKDGDGTVSVDGDKLSKQYDKVEIEAENSFPGHDPAEPHVRYLKYDQNVQNLIDMRMDTKGPINHQTLSIKLSSTSGLKENDAAKLDMILKSLKMAGNTTVLSEVQNEEKSILKYEIEF
;
A
#
# COMPACT_ATOMS: atom_id res chain seq x y z
N MET A 1 -65.05 -22.09 -14.89
CA MET A 1 -64.05 -21.24 -14.19
C MET A 1 -63.25 -20.55 -15.29
N LYS A 2 -63.35 -19.22 -15.36
CA LYS A 2 -63.30 -18.46 -16.62
C LYS A 2 -61.87 -18.16 -17.06
N ILE A 3 -61.66 -18.26 -18.37
CA ILE A 3 -60.49 -17.87 -19.17
C ILE A 3 -59.96 -16.47 -18.78
N SER A 4 -60.81 -15.60 -18.23
CA SER A 4 -60.41 -14.28 -17.71
C SER A 4 -59.35 -14.35 -16.59
N LYS A 5 -59.43 -15.31 -15.65
CA LYS A 5 -58.41 -15.45 -14.58
C LYS A 5 -57.04 -15.87 -15.09
N MET A 6 -56.98 -16.59 -16.21
CA MET A 6 -55.72 -16.95 -16.87
C MET A 6 -55.14 -15.75 -17.62
N VAL A 7 -55.98 -14.94 -18.27
CA VAL A 7 -55.54 -13.72 -18.97
C VAL A 7 -55.04 -12.66 -17.99
N ASP A 8 -55.67 -12.51 -16.84
CA ASP A 8 -55.26 -11.56 -15.80
C ASP A 8 -53.87 -11.93 -15.21
N GLY A 9 -53.64 -13.21 -14.87
CA GLY A 9 -52.32 -13.66 -14.38
C GLY A 9 -51.20 -13.60 -15.42
N VAL A 10 -51.55 -13.66 -16.71
CA VAL A 10 -50.62 -13.48 -17.83
C VAL A 10 -50.23 -12.01 -17.99
N LYS A 11 -51.18 -11.10 -17.78
CA LYS A 11 -50.95 -9.66 -17.85
C LYS A 11 -50.12 -9.17 -16.67
N ASP A 12 -50.41 -9.66 -15.46
CA ASP A 12 -49.63 -9.35 -14.26
C ASP A 12 -48.15 -9.79 -14.38
N GLY A 13 -47.89 -10.94 -15.02
CA GLY A 13 -46.52 -11.41 -15.27
C GLY A 13 -45.74 -10.58 -16.31
N ILE A 14 -46.43 -10.03 -17.31
CA ILE A 14 -45.84 -9.11 -18.29
C ILE A 14 -45.56 -7.75 -17.65
N ASP A 15 -46.45 -7.28 -16.78
CA ASP A 15 -46.31 -6.00 -16.08
C ASP A 15 -45.16 -6.06 -15.04
N ASP A 16 -45.00 -7.17 -14.29
CA ASP A 16 -43.84 -7.39 -13.41
C ASP A 16 -42.51 -7.46 -14.20
N ALA A 17 -42.52 -8.13 -15.36
CA ALA A 17 -41.34 -8.17 -16.24
C ALA A 17 -40.99 -6.77 -16.77
N ARG A 18 -41.99 -5.97 -17.17
CA ARG A 18 -41.81 -4.57 -17.61
C ARG A 18 -41.29 -3.68 -16.49
N GLU A 19 -41.81 -3.81 -15.27
CA GLU A 19 -41.37 -3.01 -14.12
C GLU A 19 -39.91 -3.31 -13.76
N LYS A 20 -39.48 -4.58 -13.84
CA LYS A 20 -38.07 -4.98 -13.71
C LYS A 20 -37.18 -4.37 -14.79
N VAL A 21 -37.67 -4.27 -16.03
CA VAL A 21 -36.94 -3.62 -17.13
C VAL A 21 -36.77 -2.12 -16.88
N VAL A 22 -37.83 -1.42 -16.48
CA VAL A 22 -37.79 0.03 -16.21
C VAL A 22 -36.82 0.34 -15.06
N LYS A 23 -36.88 -0.43 -13.98
CA LYS A 23 -35.97 -0.26 -12.83
C LYS A 23 -34.49 -0.50 -13.20
N ALA A 24 -34.21 -1.45 -14.11
CA ALA A 24 -32.86 -1.69 -14.60
C ALA A 24 -32.33 -0.56 -15.48
N VAL A 25 -33.21 0.20 -16.15
CA VAL A 25 -32.83 1.40 -16.92
C VAL A 25 -32.47 2.56 -15.98
N ASP A 26 -33.23 2.76 -14.91
CA ASP A 26 -33.00 3.83 -13.93
C ASP A 26 -31.72 3.61 -13.10
N ASP A 27 -31.41 2.37 -12.73
CA ASP A 27 -30.20 2.02 -11.96
C ASP A 27 -28.90 2.13 -12.79
N ALA A 28 -28.99 2.27 -14.12
CA ALA A 28 -27.86 2.28 -15.06
C ALA A 28 -27.32 3.68 -15.41
N GLU A 29 -27.68 4.76 -14.71
CA GLU A 29 -27.28 6.12 -15.13
C GLU A 29 -25.86 6.60 -14.73
N LEU A 30 -24.86 5.75 -14.51
CA LEU A 30 -23.53 6.20 -14.02
C LEU A 30 -22.26 5.75 -14.77
N ASP A 31 -22.31 5.28 -16.02
CA ASP A 31 -21.10 5.10 -16.86
C ASP A 31 -21.42 4.94 -18.37
N LYS A 32 -20.43 5.09 -19.26
CA LYS A 32 -20.55 4.86 -20.71
C LYS A 32 -21.09 3.46 -21.05
N HIS A 33 -20.70 2.43 -20.29
CA HIS A 33 -21.23 1.06 -20.42
C HIS A 33 -22.65 0.90 -19.87
N ALA A 34 -23.06 1.77 -18.96
CA ALA A 34 -24.38 1.73 -18.37
C ALA A 34 -25.43 2.33 -19.34
N LYS A 35 -25.01 3.25 -20.21
CA LYS A 35 -25.78 3.69 -21.39
C LYS A 35 -26.03 2.57 -22.42
N GLU A 36 -25.04 1.72 -22.68
CA GLU A 36 -25.19 0.55 -23.58
C GLU A 36 -26.20 -0.46 -23.01
N ILE A 37 -26.23 -0.65 -21.69
CA ILE A 37 -27.21 -1.49 -21.01
C ILE A 37 -28.59 -0.84 -21.01
N GLY A 38 -28.68 0.46 -20.78
CA GLY A 38 -29.93 1.22 -20.89
C GLY A 38 -30.52 1.13 -22.30
N ASP A 39 -29.69 1.23 -23.34
CA ASP A 39 -30.11 1.10 -24.74
C ASP A 39 -30.51 -0.35 -25.09
N ALA A 40 -29.78 -1.35 -24.58
CA ALA A 40 -30.13 -2.76 -24.74
C ALA A 40 -31.44 -3.11 -24.01
N ALA A 41 -31.61 -2.64 -22.78
CA ALA A 41 -32.84 -2.81 -21.98
C ALA A 41 -34.03 -2.13 -22.66
N ARG A 42 -33.85 -0.93 -23.22
CA ARG A 42 -34.88 -0.21 -23.99
C ARG A 42 -35.26 -0.95 -25.28
N GLY A 43 -34.29 -1.54 -25.98
CA GLY A 43 -34.55 -2.41 -27.13
C GLY A 43 -35.35 -3.65 -26.77
N LYS A 44 -35.05 -4.28 -25.62
CA LYS A 44 -35.76 -5.45 -25.11
C LYS A 44 -37.15 -5.14 -24.54
N ALA A 45 -37.35 -3.96 -23.95
CA ALA A 45 -38.67 -3.48 -23.53
C ALA A 45 -39.66 -3.40 -24.71
N LYS A 46 -39.18 -2.96 -25.88
CA LYS A 46 -39.98 -2.92 -27.11
C LYS A 46 -40.27 -4.33 -27.65
N GLU A 47 -39.32 -5.27 -27.57
CA GLU A 47 -39.58 -6.67 -27.93
C GLU A 47 -40.64 -7.33 -27.00
N LEU A 48 -40.67 -6.95 -25.73
CA LEU A 48 -41.67 -7.38 -24.73
C LEU A 48 -43.06 -6.81 -24.98
N GLU A 49 -43.18 -5.69 -25.70
CA GLU A 49 -44.45 -5.06 -26.04
C GLU A 49 -45.27 -5.89 -27.05
N ASP A 50 -44.58 -6.70 -27.87
CA ASP A 50 -45.15 -7.50 -28.95
C ASP A 50 -45.07 -9.04 -28.73
N ALA A 51 -44.66 -9.51 -27.56
CA ALA A 51 -44.27 -10.91 -27.32
C ALA A 51 -45.31 -11.79 -26.58
N THR A 52 -45.27 -13.11 -26.83
CA THR A 52 -46.00 -14.15 -26.07
C THR A 52 -45.31 -14.44 -24.72
N LEU A 53 -46.02 -15.04 -23.75
CA LEU A 53 -45.50 -15.36 -22.39
C LEU A 53 -44.14 -16.06 -22.37
N GLU A 54 -43.95 -17.06 -23.22
CA GLU A 54 -42.71 -17.84 -23.30
C GLU A 54 -41.54 -16.97 -23.77
N LYS A 55 -41.79 -16.10 -24.75
CA LYS A 55 -40.81 -15.10 -25.22
C LYS A 55 -40.55 -14.03 -24.16
N ALA A 56 -41.57 -13.62 -23.41
CA ALA A 56 -41.43 -12.68 -22.30
C ALA A 56 -40.54 -13.26 -21.18
N HIS A 57 -40.72 -14.53 -20.84
CA HIS A 57 -39.88 -15.25 -19.89
C HIS A 57 -38.42 -15.35 -20.36
N ASP A 58 -38.18 -15.73 -21.61
CA ASP A 58 -36.83 -15.80 -22.18
C ASP A 58 -36.12 -14.44 -22.22
N VAL A 59 -36.87 -13.36 -22.47
CA VAL A 59 -36.35 -11.99 -22.39
C VAL A 59 -35.99 -11.62 -20.95
N ALA A 60 -36.85 -11.93 -19.98
CA ALA A 60 -36.59 -11.68 -18.57
C ALA A 60 -35.32 -12.40 -18.07
N VAL A 61 -35.17 -13.69 -18.39
CA VAL A 61 -33.96 -14.48 -18.04
C VAL A 61 -32.69 -13.86 -18.65
N LYS A 62 -32.75 -13.44 -19.91
CA LYS A 62 -31.59 -12.77 -20.57
C LYS A 62 -31.26 -11.44 -19.92
N MET A 63 -32.27 -10.69 -19.47
CA MET A 63 -32.05 -9.41 -18.79
C MET A 63 -31.45 -9.61 -17.40
N ASP A 64 -31.91 -10.60 -16.65
CA ASP A 64 -31.32 -10.97 -15.37
C ASP A 64 -29.87 -11.39 -15.55
N GLU A 65 -29.54 -12.20 -16.56
CA GLU A 65 -28.16 -12.58 -16.85
C GLU A 65 -27.30 -11.37 -17.25
N MET A 66 -27.83 -10.47 -18.10
CA MET A 66 -27.12 -9.23 -18.45
C MET A 66 -26.83 -8.37 -17.22
N LYS A 67 -27.81 -8.25 -16.31
CA LYS A 67 -27.64 -7.53 -15.05
C LYS A 67 -26.59 -8.20 -14.16
N ARG A 68 -26.64 -9.52 -14.00
CA ARG A 68 -25.65 -10.31 -13.25
C ARG A 68 -24.24 -10.07 -13.79
N GLN A 69 -24.06 -10.15 -15.11
CA GLN A 69 -22.77 -9.92 -15.77
C GLN A 69 -22.28 -8.47 -15.59
N TRP A 70 -23.19 -7.50 -15.62
CA TRP A 70 -22.82 -6.11 -15.37
C TRP A 70 -22.39 -5.87 -13.94
N ASP A 71 -23.13 -6.39 -12.96
CA ASP A 71 -22.79 -6.27 -11.54
C ASP A 71 -21.43 -6.91 -11.24
N LEU A 72 -21.13 -8.09 -11.82
CA LEU A 72 -19.80 -8.70 -11.71
C LEU A 72 -18.70 -7.82 -12.31
N LYS A 73 -18.92 -7.24 -13.49
CA LYS A 73 -17.95 -6.34 -14.15
C LYS A 73 -17.70 -5.06 -13.38
N ARG A 74 -18.75 -4.48 -12.79
CA ARG A 74 -18.70 -3.21 -12.07
C ARG A 74 -18.15 -3.37 -10.66
N LEU A 75 -18.66 -4.35 -9.90
CA LEU A 75 -18.32 -4.55 -8.49
C LEU A 75 -17.04 -5.36 -8.31
N LYS A 76 -16.68 -6.20 -9.29
CA LYS A 76 -15.45 -7.02 -9.30
C LYS A 76 -15.21 -7.75 -7.96
N PRO A 77 -16.20 -8.53 -7.48
CA PRO A 77 -16.06 -9.26 -6.22
C PRO A 77 -14.89 -10.25 -6.29
N ILE A 78 -14.30 -10.51 -5.14
CA ILE A 78 -13.30 -11.56 -4.93
C ILE A 78 -13.94 -12.61 -4.06
N PHE A 79 -13.81 -13.88 -4.45
CA PHE A 79 -14.25 -15.04 -3.69
C PHE A 79 -13.06 -15.83 -3.14
N SER A 80 -13.32 -16.76 -2.22
CA SER A 80 -12.26 -17.54 -1.59
C SER A 80 -11.49 -18.41 -2.59
N GLU A 81 -12.18 -18.88 -3.63
CA GLU A 81 -11.60 -19.68 -4.70
C GLU A 81 -10.59 -18.89 -5.55
N ASP A 82 -10.78 -17.55 -5.65
CA ASP A 82 -9.91 -16.66 -6.40
C ASP A 82 -8.55 -16.44 -5.75
N LEU A 83 -8.40 -16.79 -4.46
CA LEU A 83 -7.14 -16.62 -3.73
C LEU A 83 -6.05 -17.60 -4.21
N ASN A 84 -6.45 -18.72 -4.82
CA ASN A 84 -5.52 -19.72 -5.32
C ASN A 84 -4.67 -19.15 -6.46
N GLY A 85 -3.40 -18.87 -6.19
CA GLY A 85 -2.49 -18.25 -7.17
C GLY A 85 -2.69 -16.75 -7.33
N MET A 86 -3.46 -16.10 -6.46
CA MET A 86 -3.58 -14.64 -6.46
C MET A 86 -2.25 -14.01 -6.04
N GLN A 87 -1.75 -13.09 -6.85
CA GLN A 87 -0.69 -12.20 -6.43
C GLN A 87 -1.30 -10.94 -5.83
N TYR A 88 -1.09 -10.75 -4.53
CA TYR A 88 -1.58 -9.55 -3.84
C TYR A 88 -0.87 -8.29 -4.34
N SER A 89 -1.65 -7.23 -4.48
CA SER A 89 -1.12 -5.90 -4.76
C SER A 89 -0.35 -5.38 -3.56
N ARG A 90 0.73 -4.64 -3.80
CA ARG A 90 1.53 -4.02 -2.73
C ARG A 90 0.72 -3.10 -1.81
N LEU A 91 -0.35 -2.52 -2.36
CA LEU A 91 -1.37 -1.78 -1.62
C LEU A 91 -2.57 -2.70 -1.39
N VAL A 92 -3.04 -2.77 -0.15
CA VAL A 92 -4.30 -3.42 0.22
C VAL A 92 -5.10 -2.47 1.08
N ARG A 93 -6.42 -2.59 1.06
CA ARG A 93 -7.30 -1.82 1.94
C ARG A 93 -8.25 -2.76 2.67
N ILE A 94 -8.41 -2.59 3.97
CA ILE A 94 -9.52 -3.22 4.71
C ILE A 94 -10.69 -2.24 4.75
N VAL A 95 -11.91 -2.72 4.49
CA VAL A 95 -13.13 -1.91 4.45
C VAL A 95 -14.30 -2.60 5.12
N GLU A 96 -15.24 -1.81 5.62
CA GLU A 96 -16.55 -2.35 5.98
C GLU A 96 -17.31 -2.82 4.73
N ARG A 97 -18.15 -3.83 4.91
CA ARG A 97 -18.99 -4.33 3.81
C ARG A 97 -20.08 -3.32 3.46
N ASP A 98 -20.02 -2.80 2.24
CA ASP A 98 -21.02 -1.89 1.69
C ASP A 98 -22.27 -2.66 1.25
N LYS A 99 -23.46 -2.09 1.48
CA LYS A 99 -24.76 -2.66 1.08
C LYS A 99 -24.86 -2.95 -0.42
N LYS A 100 -24.07 -2.27 -1.27
CA LYS A 100 -24.04 -2.57 -2.72
C LYS A 100 -23.56 -3.99 -3.05
N PHE A 101 -22.90 -4.66 -2.13
CA PHE A 101 -22.49 -6.07 -2.26
C PHE A 101 -23.53 -7.05 -1.70
N ASP A 102 -24.65 -6.57 -1.15
CA ASP A 102 -25.78 -7.38 -0.68
C ASP A 102 -26.72 -7.74 -1.85
N ILE A 103 -26.13 -8.37 -2.87
CA ILE A 103 -26.82 -8.86 -4.07
C ILE A 103 -26.39 -10.30 -4.34
N GLU A 104 -27.23 -11.06 -5.05
CA GLU A 104 -27.05 -12.49 -5.24
C GLU A 104 -25.68 -12.84 -5.84
N VAL A 105 -25.21 -12.09 -6.85
CA VAL A 105 -23.94 -12.33 -7.53
C VAL A 105 -22.70 -12.03 -6.70
N CYS A 106 -22.82 -11.27 -5.60
CA CYS A 106 -21.71 -10.96 -4.69
C CYS A 106 -21.79 -11.77 -3.40
N ARG A 107 -22.78 -12.66 -3.27
CA ARG A 107 -22.97 -13.50 -2.09
C ARG A 107 -21.73 -14.36 -1.85
N GLY A 108 -21.18 -14.29 -0.65
CA GLY A 108 -19.95 -15.00 -0.28
C GLY A 108 -18.65 -14.32 -0.68
N SER A 109 -18.70 -13.16 -1.35
CA SER A 109 -17.50 -12.37 -1.65
C SER A 109 -16.78 -11.92 -0.37
N ILE A 110 -15.46 -11.99 -0.42
CA ILE A 110 -14.52 -11.69 0.68
C ILE A 110 -13.81 -10.36 0.50
N GLY A 111 -13.96 -9.75 -0.68
CA GLY A 111 -13.43 -8.45 -1.03
C GLY A 111 -13.82 -8.06 -2.44
N TYR A 112 -13.15 -7.06 -2.99
CA TYR A 112 -13.31 -6.66 -4.37
C TYR A 112 -12.09 -5.91 -4.90
N TRP A 113 -11.92 -5.94 -6.22
CA TRP A 113 -10.89 -5.16 -6.90
C TRP A 113 -11.35 -3.73 -7.14
N ALA A 114 -10.52 -2.76 -6.76
CA ALA A 114 -10.68 -1.38 -7.19
C ALA A 114 -9.62 -1.00 -8.22
N THR A 115 -9.94 0.00 -9.04
CA THR A 115 -9.00 0.55 -10.01
C THR A 115 -9.16 2.06 -10.07
N CYS A 116 -8.06 2.79 -10.02
CA CYS A 116 -8.03 4.24 -10.19
C CYS A 116 -6.87 4.61 -11.10
N LYS A 117 -7.15 5.25 -12.25
CA LYS A 117 -6.15 5.73 -13.21
C LYS A 117 -5.12 4.64 -13.62
N GLY A 118 -5.58 3.41 -13.82
CA GLY A 118 -4.74 2.27 -14.23
C GLY A 118 -4.11 1.49 -13.06
N GLU A 119 -4.14 2.03 -11.85
CA GLU A 119 -3.64 1.33 -10.65
C GLU A 119 -4.73 0.49 -10.02
N ARG A 120 -4.43 -0.77 -9.74
CA ARG A 120 -5.36 -1.76 -9.19
C ARG A 120 -4.93 -2.20 -7.80
N TRP A 121 -5.87 -2.28 -6.87
CA TRP A 121 -5.63 -2.81 -5.53
C TRP A 121 -6.82 -3.61 -5.01
N VAL A 122 -6.56 -4.41 -3.98
CA VAL A 122 -7.57 -5.23 -3.30
C VAL A 122 -8.21 -4.44 -2.16
N ASN A 123 -9.54 -4.43 -2.10
CA ASN A 123 -10.28 -4.08 -0.89
C ASN A 123 -10.79 -5.37 -0.25
N ILE A 124 -10.42 -5.61 0.99
CA ILE A 124 -10.77 -6.77 1.79
C ILE A 124 -11.91 -6.36 2.71
N PHE A 125 -12.97 -7.16 2.79
CA PHE A 125 -14.00 -6.91 3.79
C PHE A 125 -13.50 -7.27 5.18
N LYS A 126 -13.75 -6.40 6.16
CA LYS A 126 -13.32 -6.57 7.55
C LYS A 126 -13.75 -7.92 8.15
N ASP A 127 -14.94 -8.38 7.78
CA ASP A 127 -15.50 -9.67 8.20
C ASP A 127 -14.83 -10.91 7.56
N SER A 128 -13.89 -10.71 6.64
CA SER A 128 -13.28 -11.74 5.81
C SER A 128 -11.75 -11.66 5.76
N VAL A 129 -11.12 -10.80 6.56
CA VAL A 129 -9.66 -10.57 6.56
C VAL A 129 -8.89 -11.88 6.79
N ASN A 130 -9.34 -12.68 7.75
CA ASN A 130 -8.74 -13.97 8.12
C ASN A 130 -8.65 -14.99 6.96
N LYS A 131 -9.40 -14.80 5.87
CA LYS A 131 -9.37 -15.70 4.70
C LYS A 131 -8.20 -15.44 3.77
N PHE A 132 -7.59 -14.25 3.83
CA PHE A 132 -6.51 -13.85 2.91
C PHE A 132 -5.14 -14.42 3.31
N GLY A 133 -4.97 -14.86 4.57
CA GLY A 133 -3.67 -15.34 5.07
C GLY A 133 -2.60 -14.26 5.12
N LEU A 134 -3.01 -12.99 5.20
CA LEU A 134 -2.13 -11.82 5.31
C LEU A 134 -2.06 -11.35 6.76
N ASN A 135 -0.91 -10.81 7.16
CA ASN A 135 -0.72 -10.21 8.48
C ASN A 135 -0.74 -8.69 8.37
N PHE A 136 -1.45 -8.03 9.28
CA PHE A 136 -1.59 -6.57 9.29
C PHE A 136 -1.04 -6.00 10.60
N TYR A 137 -0.19 -4.98 10.48
CA TYR A 137 0.38 -4.25 11.60
C TYR A 137 -0.16 -2.82 11.68
N PRO A 138 -0.49 -2.30 12.87
CA PRO A 138 -0.47 -2.99 14.17
C PRO A 138 -1.69 -3.91 14.42
N TYR A 139 -2.77 -3.70 13.67
CA TYR A 139 -4.02 -4.45 13.79
C TYR A 139 -4.78 -4.47 12.45
N GLU A 140 -5.72 -5.42 12.34
CA GLU A 140 -6.64 -5.60 11.22
C GLU A 140 -7.85 -4.65 11.35
N ASP A 141 -7.72 -3.41 10.88
CA ASP A 141 -8.78 -2.41 10.94
C ASP A 141 -8.98 -1.69 9.61
N VAL A 142 -10.04 -0.92 9.48
CA VAL A 142 -10.42 -0.22 8.25
C VAL A 142 -9.38 0.85 7.91
N ASN A 143 -8.39 0.47 7.11
CA ASN A 143 -7.33 1.37 6.67
C ASN A 143 -6.68 0.90 5.35
N PHE A 144 -5.80 1.72 4.80
CA PHE A 144 -4.84 1.32 3.79
C PHE A 144 -3.61 0.72 4.43
N TYR A 145 -3.10 -0.32 3.80
CA TYR A 145 -1.88 -0.98 4.20
C TYR A 145 -0.96 -1.16 3.00
N TYR A 146 0.33 -1.06 3.26
CA TYR A 146 1.36 -1.28 2.27
C TYR A 146 2.27 -2.42 2.70
N VAL A 147 2.63 -3.26 1.74
CA VAL A 147 3.45 -4.46 1.97
C VAL A 147 4.79 -4.11 2.62
N ASP A 148 5.19 -4.89 3.62
CA ASP A 148 6.50 -4.79 4.25
C ASP A 148 7.59 -5.10 3.21
N PRO A 149 8.68 -4.31 3.13
CA PRO A 149 9.73 -4.52 2.14
C PRO A 149 10.48 -5.85 2.29
N THR A 150 10.39 -6.49 3.46
CA THR A 150 11.11 -7.72 3.81
C THR A 150 10.24 -8.97 3.75
N ASP A 151 8.91 -8.83 3.73
CA ASP A 151 7.97 -9.96 3.77
C ASP A 151 6.69 -9.60 3.03
N LYS A 152 6.37 -10.39 2.00
CA LYS A 152 5.26 -10.13 1.07
C LYS A 152 3.88 -10.38 1.67
N ASP A 153 3.83 -11.11 2.78
CA ASP A 153 2.58 -11.48 3.45
C ASP A 153 2.29 -10.56 4.65
N ASN A 154 3.23 -9.68 5.01
CA ASN A 154 3.04 -8.67 6.06
C ASN A 154 2.76 -7.30 5.46
N TYR A 155 1.79 -6.61 6.04
CA TYR A 155 1.32 -5.31 5.60
C TYR A 155 1.31 -4.34 6.77
N ILE A 156 1.85 -3.14 6.56
CA ILE A 156 1.93 -2.08 7.58
C ILE A 156 0.92 -0.99 7.20
N VAL A 157 0.17 -0.50 8.18
CA VAL A 157 -0.75 0.62 7.96
C VAL A 157 -0.01 1.79 7.30
N LEU A 158 -0.59 2.33 6.22
CA LEU A 158 0.11 3.26 5.34
C LEU A 158 0.54 4.55 6.06
N ASP A 159 -0.28 5.02 7.00
CA ASP A 159 -0.04 6.23 7.78
C ASP A 159 1.20 6.11 8.69
N GLU A 160 1.50 4.91 9.19
CA GLU A 160 2.64 4.66 10.09
C GLU A 160 3.80 3.95 9.39
N TYR A 161 3.72 3.76 8.07
CA TYR A 161 4.64 2.91 7.30
C TYR A 161 6.10 3.27 7.54
N PHE A 162 6.47 4.54 7.34
CA PHE A 162 7.86 4.99 7.46
C PHE A 162 8.35 5.04 8.90
N ASP A 163 7.49 5.46 9.84
CA ASP A 163 7.81 5.48 11.26
C ASP A 163 8.07 4.07 11.78
N ARG A 164 7.24 3.11 11.39
CA ARG A 164 7.40 1.70 11.75
C ARG A 164 8.70 1.13 11.19
N LEU A 165 9.04 1.43 9.94
CA LEU A 165 10.31 0.98 9.34
C LEU A 165 11.52 1.64 10.00
N LYS A 166 11.44 2.93 10.36
CA LYS A 166 12.48 3.61 11.14
C LYS A 166 12.72 2.89 12.47
N GLN A 167 11.66 2.64 13.24
CA GLN A 167 11.75 1.90 14.51
C GLN A 167 12.31 0.48 14.31
N ALA A 168 11.86 -0.24 13.27
CA ALA A 168 12.34 -1.59 12.98
C ALA A 168 13.86 -1.62 12.75
N ARG A 169 14.37 -0.67 11.96
CA ARG A 169 15.79 -0.54 11.64
C ARG A 169 16.62 -0.14 12.86
N VAL A 170 16.13 0.79 13.69
CA VAL A 170 16.80 1.17 14.94
C VAL A 170 16.90 -0.02 15.89
N ASN A 171 15.81 -0.78 16.06
CA ASN A 171 15.79 -1.97 16.92
C ASN A 171 16.72 -3.08 16.38
N GLU A 172 16.76 -3.27 15.06
CA GLU A 172 17.67 -4.21 14.42
C GLU A 172 19.13 -3.81 14.62
N LEU A 173 19.48 -2.52 14.49
CA LEU A 173 20.83 -2.03 14.80
C LEU A 173 21.22 -2.24 16.26
N GLN A 174 20.31 -1.98 17.20
CA GLN A 174 20.54 -2.28 18.61
C GLN A 174 20.81 -3.78 18.82
N LYS A 175 20.06 -4.66 18.14
CA LYS A 175 20.26 -6.10 18.24
C LYS A 175 21.60 -6.54 17.64
N ILE A 176 21.97 -5.98 16.49
CA ILE A 176 23.30 -6.18 15.88
C ILE A 176 24.41 -5.74 16.86
N ALA A 177 24.28 -4.58 17.51
CA ALA A 177 25.26 -4.13 18.50
C ALA A 177 25.44 -5.14 19.62
N GLN A 178 24.32 -5.63 20.16
CA GLN A 178 24.31 -6.63 21.21
C GLN A 178 24.99 -7.92 20.74
N ASP A 179 24.53 -8.51 19.63
CA ASP A 179 25.02 -9.81 19.16
C ASP A 179 26.52 -9.75 18.81
N LEU A 180 27.00 -8.65 18.25
CA LEU A 180 28.42 -8.43 17.96
C LEU A 180 29.28 -8.13 19.21
N GLY A 181 28.68 -8.09 20.40
CA GLY A 181 29.36 -7.92 21.67
C GLY A 181 29.84 -6.51 21.95
N ALA A 182 29.15 -5.49 21.42
CA ALA A 182 29.49 -4.09 21.65
C ALA A 182 29.43 -3.73 23.14
N LYS A 183 30.29 -2.82 23.59
CA LYS A 183 30.19 -2.17 24.91
C LYS A 183 29.31 -0.93 24.86
N LYS A 184 29.28 -0.24 23.72
CA LYS A 184 28.46 0.95 23.54
C LYS A 184 27.99 1.04 22.09
N PHE A 185 26.77 1.53 21.90
CA PHE A 185 26.31 1.96 20.60
C PHE A 185 25.44 3.21 20.69
N ARG A 186 25.34 3.94 19.58
CA ARG A 186 24.43 5.07 19.39
C ARG A 186 23.87 5.04 17.97
N VAL A 187 22.56 5.23 17.85
CA VAL A 187 21.87 5.44 16.58
C VAL A 187 21.30 6.86 16.58
N THR A 188 21.76 7.68 15.65
CA THR A 188 21.29 9.05 15.46
C THR A 188 20.57 9.17 14.13
N TYR A 189 19.30 9.54 14.15
CA TYR A 189 18.53 9.92 12.97
C TYR A 189 18.91 11.33 12.52
N MET A 190 19.13 11.50 11.23
CA MET A 190 19.50 12.77 10.61
C MET A 190 18.70 12.97 9.32
N ARG A 191 18.16 14.17 9.10
CA ARG A 191 17.46 14.54 7.85
C ARG A 191 18.13 15.75 7.20
N GLU A 192 18.63 15.58 5.98
CA GLU A 192 19.31 16.65 5.24
C GLU A 192 18.34 17.78 4.82
N LYS A 193 18.86 19.02 4.75
CA LYS A 193 18.07 20.15 4.27
C LYS A 193 17.76 20.06 2.78
N SER A 194 16.51 20.36 2.43
CA SER A 194 16.04 20.37 1.04
C SER A 194 16.77 21.36 0.12
N SER A 195 17.37 22.42 0.68
CA SER A 195 18.11 23.46 -0.07
C SER A 195 19.49 23.00 -0.58
N LEU A 196 20.05 21.92 -0.02
CA LEU A 196 21.39 21.45 -0.37
C LEU A 196 21.41 20.44 -1.51
N ILE A 197 20.29 19.73 -1.73
CA ILE A 197 20.17 18.71 -2.77
C ILE A 197 20.04 19.35 -4.16
N LYS A 198 19.37 20.50 -4.28
CA LYS A 198 19.28 21.26 -5.54
C LYS A 198 20.65 21.72 -6.09
N LYS A 199 21.69 21.80 -5.25
CA LYS A 199 23.05 22.16 -5.70
C LYS A 199 23.81 21.00 -6.35
N LYS A 200 23.42 19.74 -6.14
CA LYS A 200 24.08 18.59 -6.80
C LYS A 200 23.62 18.38 -8.26
N TRP A 201 22.45 18.90 -8.66
CA TRP A 201 21.90 18.71 -10.01
C TRP A 201 22.32 19.80 -11.01
N ASN A 202 22.78 20.96 -10.56
CA ASN A 202 23.28 22.04 -11.43
C ASN A 202 24.77 22.28 -11.18
N GLY A 203 25.62 21.45 -11.78
CA GLY A 203 27.07 21.58 -11.67
C GLY A 203 27.77 21.33 -13.01
N LYS A 204 27.54 22.22 -13.98
CA LYS A 204 28.52 22.44 -15.04
C LYS A 204 29.78 22.96 -14.35
N ALA A 205 30.88 22.24 -14.51
CA ALA A 205 32.18 22.61 -13.98
C ALA A 205 32.54 24.02 -14.45
N ASP A 206 32.87 24.91 -13.51
CA ASP A 206 34.01 25.81 -13.67
C ASP A 206 34.38 26.52 -12.36
N GLY A 207 35.69 26.71 -12.17
CA GLY A 207 36.22 27.81 -11.37
C GLY A 207 36.72 27.52 -9.95
N LYS A 208 38.01 27.16 -9.87
CA LYS A 208 39.01 27.50 -8.81
C LYS A 208 38.48 27.81 -7.39
N ALA A 209 38.79 26.94 -6.44
CA ALA A 209 38.89 27.30 -5.03
C ALA A 209 40.39 27.38 -4.62
N LYS A 210 40.79 28.51 -4.06
CA LYS A 210 42.09 28.74 -3.42
C LYS A 210 42.08 28.13 -2.02
N ASP A 211 43.21 27.53 -1.65
CA ASP A 211 43.52 27.08 -0.30
C ASP A 211 43.51 28.24 0.70
N GLY A 212 42.96 27.96 1.88
CA GLY A 212 42.99 28.85 3.04
C GLY A 212 42.90 28.00 4.31
N ASP A 213 44.06 27.78 4.91
CA ASP A 213 44.26 27.19 6.23
C ASP A 213 43.57 28.05 7.31
N GLY A 214 42.97 27.39 8.30
CA GLY A 214 42.15 28.03 9.32
C GLY A 214 41.58 27.00 10.28
N THR A 215 42.36 26.68 11.31
CA THR A 215 41.93 25.96 12.51
C THR A 215 40.74 26.69 13.15
N VAL A 216 39.57 26.07 13.11
CA VAL A 216 38.38 26.55 13.83
C VAL A 216 37.69 25.35 14.46
N SER A 217 37.54 25.42 15.79
CA SER A 217 36.73 24.52 16.61
C SER A 217 35.40 24.18 15.95
N VAL A 218 35.18 22.91 15.67
CA VAL A 218 33.99 22.37 15.01
C VAL A 218 33.20 21.61 16.06
N ASP A 219 31.88 21.83 16.17
CA ASP A 219 30.91 20.72 16.21
C ASP A 219 29.44 21.18 16.33
N GLY A 220 29.13 22.38 16.81
CA GLY A 220 27.73 22.86 16.85
C GLY A 220 27.21 23.46 15.52
N ASP A 221 28.05 24.28 14.88
CA ASP A 221 27.59 25.25 13.86
C ASP A 221 27.58 24.70 12.41
N LYS A 222 28.12 23.48 12.19
CA LYS A 222 28.11 22.80 10.88
C LYS A 222 26.88 21.90 10.69
N LEU A 223 26.43 21.21 11.75
CA LEU A 223 25.29 20.29 11.70
C LEU A 223 23.97 21.02 11.41
N SER A 224 23.73 22.16 12.07
CA SER A 224 22.54 22.99 11.89
C SER A 224 22.42 23.60 10.48
N LYS A 225 23.53 23.70 9.74
CA LYS A 225 23.57 24.17 8.34
C LYS A 225 23.21 23.06 7.36
N GLN A 226 23.51 21.80 7.69
CA GLN A 226 23.36 20.65 6.79
C GLN A 226 22.08 19.82 7.01
N TYR A 227 21.59 19.76 8.25
CA TYR A 227 20.45 18.93 8.62
C TYR A 227 19.33 19.79 9.22
N ASP A 228 18.09 19.45 8.86
CA ASP A 228 16.87 20.07 9.42
C ASP A 228 16.37 19.32 10.66
N LYS A 229 16.80 18.05 10.84
CA LYS A 229 16.41 17.22 11.98
C LYS A 229 17.58 16.32 12.40
N VAL A 230 17.90 16.28 13.69
CA VAL A 230 18.92 15.41 14.29
C VAL A 230 18.36 14.90 15.63
N GLU A 231 18.15 13.60 15.77
CA GLU A 231 17.55 12.97 16.96
C GLU A 231 18.32 11.69 17.32
N ILE A 232 18.63 11.50 18.60
CA ILE A 232 19.16 10.22 19.09
C ILE A 232 17.98 9.26 19.24
N GLU A 233 17.94 8.22 18.41
CA GLU A 233 16.84 7.24 18.41
C GLU A 233 17.12 6.10 19.41
N ALA A 234 18.39 5.77 19.64
CA ALA A 234 18.80 4.78 20.63
C ALA A 234 20.26 5.01 21.06
N GLU A 235 20.55 4.85 22.35
CA GLU A 235 21.91 4.80 22.90
C GLU A 235 21.90 3.95 24.16
N ASN A 236 22.69 2.87 24.18
CA ASN A 236 22.86 2.02 25.35
C ASN A 236 24.33 1.59 25.50
N SER A 237 24.64 1.07 26.68
CA SER A 237 25.89 0.37 26.98
C SER A 237 25.63 -1.06 27.45
N PHE A 238 26.57 -1.94 27.18
CA PHE A 238 26.55 -3.35 27.57
C PHE A 238 27.89 -3.73 28.24
N PRO A 239 27.94 -4.85 28.98
CA PRO A 239 29.20 -5.37 29.53
C PRO A 239 30.24 -5.76 28.47
N GLY A 240 29.82 -5.97 27.22
CA GLY A 240 30.61 -6.58 26.16
C GLY A 240 30.65 -8.10 26.27
N HIS A 241 30.91 -8.77 25.14
CA HIS A 241 31.16 -10.22 25.07
C HIS A 241 31.79 -10.59 23.72
N ASP A 242 32.13 -11.86 23.54
CA ASP A 242 32.61 -12.37 22.25
C ASP A 242 31.51 -12.24 21.18
N PRO A 243 31.85 -11.86 19.95
CA PRO A 243 30.85 -11.61 18.91
C PRO A 243 30.13 -12.89 18.49
N ALA A 244 28.82 -12.77 18.25
CA ALA A 244 27.96 -13.78 17.67
C ALA A 244 27.32 -13.25 16.38
N GLU A 245 27.12 -14.14 15.41
CA GLU A 245 26.54 -13.79 14.11
C GLU A 245 25.10 -13.26 14.28
N PRO A 246 24.82 -11.99 13.93
CA PRO A 246 23.49 -11.41 14.10
C PRO A 246 22.53 -11.84 13.00
N HIS A 247 21.24 -11.93 13.34
CA HIS A 247 20.19 -12.08 12.33
C HIS A 247 19.79 -10.71 11.77
N VAL A 248 19.99 -10.50 10.46
CA VAL A 248 19.68 -9.23 9.78
C VAL A 248 18.56 -9.41 8.76
N ARG A 249 17.50 -8.61 8.89
CA ARG A 249 16.27 -8.62 8.08
C ARG A 249 16.12 -7.34 7.24
N TYR A 250 15.94 -6.17 7.86
CA TYR A 250 15.69 -4.92 7.11
C TYR A 250 16.96 -4.37 6.45
N LEU A 251 18.11 -4.52 7.13
CA LEU A 251 19.42 -4.05 6.68
C LEU A 251 20.24 -5.14 5.98
N LYS A 252 19.61 -6.24 5.58
CA LYS A 252 20.27 -7.43 5.01
C LYS A 252 21.13 -7.11 3.78
N TYR A 253 20.69 -6.15 2.97
CA TYR A 253 21.37 -5.75 1.74
C TYR A 253 22.17 -4.45 1.89
N ASP A 254 22.29 -3.90 3.09
CA ASP A 254 23.14 -2.74 3.33
C ASP A 254 24.60 -3.17 3.47
N GLN A 255 25.42 -2.84 2.47
CA GLN A 255 26.82 -3.26 2.42
C GLN A 255 27.64 -2.76 3.61
N ASN A 256 27.32 -1.60 4.17
CA ASN A 256 28.06 -1.07 5.31
C ASN A 256 27.80 -1.91 6.56
N VAL A 257 26.56 -2.35 6.75
CA VAL A 257 26.17 -3.25 7.84
C VAL A 257 26.79 -4.62 7.67
N GLN A 258 26.76 -5.20 6.45
CA GLN A 258 27.40 -6.48 6.18
C GLN A 258 28.92 -6.42 6.44
N ASN A 259 29.60 -5.38 5.96
CA ASN A 259 31.04 -5.21 6.19
C ASN A 259 31.38 -5.06 7.68
N LEU A 260 30.54 -4.37 8.46
CA LEU A 260 30.71 -4.24 9.91
C LEU A 260 30.67 -5.63 10.58
N ILE A 261 29.70 -6.46 10.21
CA ILE A 261 29.54 -7.82 10.74
C ILE A 261 30.78 -8.64 10.36
N ASP A 262 31.15 -8.68 9.08
CA ASP A 262 32.31 -9.43 8.59
C ASP A 262 33.61 -9.05 9.33
N MET A 263 33.89 -7.74 9.46
CA MET A 263 35.09 -7.24 10.13
C MET A 263 35.10 -7.51 11.64
N ARG A 264 33.92 -7.55 12.28
CA ARG A 264 33.83 -7.85 13.72
C ARG A 264 33.91 -9.34 13.99
N MET A 265 33.41 -10.17 13.08
CA MET A 265 33.51 -11.63 13.16
C MET A 265 34.91 -12.15 12.80
N ASP A 266 35.76 -11.35 12.14
CA ASP A 266 37.13 -11.75 11.83
C ASP A 266 38.02 -11.85 13.09
N THR A 267 38.51 -13.06 13.34
CA THR A 267 39.46 -13.38 14.41
C THR A 267 40.85 -12.72 14.24
N LYS A 268 41.20 -12.26 13.04
CA LYS A 268 42.52 -11.68 12.73
C LYS A 268 42.48 -10.15 12.70
N GLY A 269 42.30 -9.55 13.86
CA GLY A 269 42.33 -8.10 14.04
C GLY A 269 40.93 -7.49 14.07
N PRO A 270 40.14 -7.82 15.12
CA PRO A 270 38.78 -7.32 15.23
C PRO A 270 38.78 -5.79 15.36
N ILE A 271 37.81 -5.16 14.71
CA ILE A 271 37.56 -3.73 14.88
C ILE A 271 37.12 -3.42 16.31
N ASN A 272 37.56 -2.26 16.83
CA ASN A 272 37.20 -1.78 18.16
C ASN A 272 36.14 -0.68 18.13
N HIS A 273 36.05 0.07 17.03
CA HIS A 273 35.09 1.14 16.85
C HIS A 273 34.76 1.31 15.38
N GLN A 274 33.50 1.63 15.07
CA GLN A 274 33.11 2.03 13.73
C GLN A 274 31.95 3.04 13.77
N THR A 275 31.93 3.92 12.78
CA THR A 275 30.80 4.80 12.49
C THR A 275 30.32 4.53 11.07
N LEU A 276 29.02 4.28 10.90
CA LEU A 276 28.35 4.03 9.63
C LEU A 276 27.28 5.08 9.35
N SER A 277 27.03 5.33 8.07
CA SER A 277 25.89 6.12 7.60
C SER A 277 24.99 5.23 6.75
N ILE A 278 23.78 4.99 7.24
CA ILE A 278 22.80 4.09 6.60
C ILE A 278 21.69 4.96 6.01
N LYS A 279 21.52 4.92 4.69
CA LYS A 279 20.45 5.65 4.02
C LYS A 279 19.13 4.92 4.21
N LEU A 280 18.08 5.64 4.57
CA LEU A 280 16.79 4.99 4.81
C LEU A 280 16.00 4.68 3.54
N SER A 281 16.25 5.40 2.44
CA SER A 281 15.60 5.13 1.15
C SER A 281 15.96 3.79 0.51
N SER A 282 17.10 3.17 0.86
CA SER A 282 17.48 1.87 0.31
C SER A 282 16.66 0.72 0.86
N THR A 283 15.97 0.92 1.99
CA THR A 283 15.27 -0.12 2.76
C THR A 283 13.78 0.13 2.96
N SER A 284 13.25 1.25 2.44
CA SER A 284 11.84 1.60 2.57
C SER A 284 10.92 0.83 1.63
N GLY A 285 11.44 0.24 0.55
CA GLY A 285 10.68 -0.50 -0.45
C GLY A 285 9.71 0.33 -1.31
N LEU A 286 9.45 1.59 -0.98
CA LEU A 286 8.51 2.46 -1.69
C LEU A 286 9.26 3.52 -2.48
N LYS A 287 9.00 3.59 -3.80
CA LYS A 287 9.63 4.56 -4.72
C LYS A 287 8.72 5.76 -4.96
N GLU A 288 9.30 6.89 -5.36
CA GLU A 288 8.55 8.14 -5.61
C GLU A 288 7.40 7.95 -6.62
N ASN A 289 7.63 7.22 -7.72
CA ASN A 289 6.60 6.95 -8.72
C ASN A 289 5.41 6.17 -8.14
N ASP A 290 5.68 5.19 -7.27
CA ASP A 290 4.64 4.41 -6.60
C ASP A 290 3.91 5.27 -5.57
N ALA A 291 4.65 6.09 -4.81
CA ALA A 291 4.06 7.02 -3.84
C ALA A 291 3.16 8.07 -4.50
N ALA A 292 3.54 8.62 -5.65
CA ALA A 292 2.70 9.54 -6.41
C ALA A 292 1.39 8.88 -6.87
N LYS A 293 1.44 7.58 -7.22
CA LYS A 293 0.25 6.78 -7.54
C LYS A 293 -0.64 6.56 -6.32
N LEU A 294 -0.06 6.24 -5.17
CA LEU A 294 -0.79 6.12 -3.90
C LEU A 294 -1.49 7.44 -3.55
N ASP A 295 -0.80 8.58 -3.66
CA ASP A 295 -1.38 9.90 -3.42
C ASP A 295 -2.57 10.19 -4.35
N MET A 296 -2.52 9.75 -5.61
CA MET A 296 -3.65 9.87 -6.53
C MET A 296 -4.84 9.02 -6.11
N ILE A 297 -4.61 7.79 -5.62
CA ILE A 297 -5.66 6.90 -5.11
C ILE A 297 -6.29 7.50 -3.85
N LEU A 298 -5.49 7.95 -2.89
CA LEU A 298 -5.99 8.55 -1.65
C LEU A 298 -6.83 9.81 -1.94
N LYS A 299 -6.39 10.65 -2.87
CA LYS A 299 -7.13 11.85 -3.32
C LYS A 299 -8.46 11.48 -4.00
N SER A 300 -8.47 10.48 -4.89
CA SER A 300 -9.71 10.11 -5.60
C SER A 300 -10.78 9.55 -4.66
N LEU A 301 -10.35 8.95 -3.55
CA LEU A 301 -11.21 8.42 -2.51
C LEU A 301 -11.50 9.42 -1.37
N LYS A 302 -11.05 10.67 -1.49
CA LYS A 302 -11.22 11.75 -0.49
C LYS A 302 -10.64 11.41 0.89
N MET A 303 -9.54 10.66 0.95
CA MET A 303 -8.80 10.33 2.18
C MET A 303 -7.39 10.94 2.17
N ALA A 304 -7.23 12.11 1.54
CA ALA A 304 -5.96 12.81 1.56
C ALA A 304 -5.73 13.43 2.95
N GLY A 305 -4.63 13.03 3.61
CA GLY A 305 -4.16 13.67 4.83
C GLY A 305 -3.38 14.96 4.56
N ASN A 306 -2.85 15.55 5.63
CA ASN A 306 -2.03 16.77 5.57
C ASN A 306 -0.66 16.51 4.91
N THR A 307 -0.15 15.30 5.08
CA THR A 307 1.12 14.82 4.52
C THR A 307 0.82 13.83 3.42
N THR A 308 1.58 13.89 2.32
CA THR A 308 1.41 12.95 1.21
C THR A 308 2.46 11.85 1.27
N VAL A 309 2.14 10.67 0.74
CA VAL A 309 3.06 9.53 0.71
C VAL A 309 4.32 9.90 -0.08
N LEU A 310 4.19 10.68 -1.16
CA LEU A 310 5.33 11.19 -1.92
C LEU A 310 6.26 12.06 -1.06
N SER A 311 5.69 12.94 -0.24
CA SER A 311 6.50 13.79 0.64
C SER A 311 7.25 12.98 1.70
N GLU A 312 6.67 11.88 2.19
CA GLU A 312 7.36 10.96 3.10
C GLU A 312 8.48 10.18 2.41
N VAL A 313 8.28 9.69 1.19
CA VAL A 313 9.38 9.08 0.40
C VAL A 313 10.52 10.06 0.18
N GLN A 314 10.20 11.31 -0.12
CA GLN A 314 11.21 12.37 -0.29
C GLN A 314 11.91 12.73 1.02
N ASN A 315 11.22 12.62 2.15
CA ASN A 315 11.85 12.76 3.46
C ASN A 315 12.80 11.58 3.72
N GLU A 316 12.41 10.36 3.37
CA GLU A 316 13.27 9.18 3.53
C GLU A 316 14.52 9.20 2.67
N GLU A 317 14.45 9.73 1.45
CA GLU A 317 15.63 9.90 0.60
C GLU A 317 16.70 10.80 1.23
N LYS A 318 16.26 11.75 2.06
CA LYS A 318 17.11 12.70 2.77
C LYS A 318 17.51 12.21 4.17
N SER A 319 16.98 11.05 4.57
CA SER A 319 17.13 10.54 5.93
C SER A 319 18.24 9.51 6.02
N ILE A 320 19.05 9.65 7.06
CA ILE A 320 20.20 8.80 7.36
C ILE A 320 20.11 8.37 8.82
N LEU A 321 20.40 7.11 9.09
CA LEU A 321 20.77 6.65 10.43
C LEU A 321 22.29 6.62 10.52
N LYS A 322 22.85 7.50 11.36
CA LYS A 322 24.24 7.43 11.75
C LYS A 322 24.36 6.43 12.90
N TYR A 323 25.13 5.38 12.67
CA TYR A 323 25.30 4.29 13.63
C TYR A 323 26.74 4.25 14.12
N GLU A 324 26.93 4.46 15.41
CA GLU A 324 28.23 4.47 16.09
C GLU A 324 28.27 3.26 17.02
N ILE A 325 29.32 2.45 16.93
CA ILE A 325 29.48 1.22 17.72
C ILE A 325 30.91 1.12 18.25
N GLU A 326 31.05 0.65 19.48
CA GLU A 326 32.31 0.45 20.20
C GLU A 326 32.30 -0.92 20.90
N PHE A 327 33.37 -1.71 20.74
CA PHE A 327 33.50 -3.10 21.18
C PHE A 327 34.43 -3.29 22.39
#